data_AF-A0A223CXU8-F1
#
_entry.id   AF-A0A223CXU8-F1
#
_cell.length_a   1.000
_cell.length_b   1.000
_cell.length_c   1.000
_cell.angle_alpha   90.00
_cell.angle_beta   90.00
_cell.angle_gamma   90.00
#
_symmetry.space_group_name_H-M   'P 1'
#
loop_
_entity.id
_entity.type
_entity.pdbx_description
1 polymer ?
#
loop_
_entity_poly.entity_id
_entity_poly.type
_entity_poly.pdbx_seq_one_letter_code
_entity_poly.pdbx_strand_id
1 'polypeptide(L)'
;MRENPDFGPKNVYVAFLDILGFSEALMANKIEDIEKLYRTIEQVFIVDNSKAMNRNKEGILDAFGKIGLDHLLNEFEDSSIDAHSVSDSLFLWTSDDSALSFQQLTHYVNRLLTQFLIYGFPARAAITYGEVAVRTVKTGFHPQRNVFGRGIAKAHTLEGLQVWSGAIVDDVALSHVLLRKSFGETMVNSLYREKFLVEYEVPMKKGEVKSYTALNWTVNFNKNEFGKMGRGIVEKFTDHNKKIDDWSVRVKIDNTVKFFNDMKTRQR
;
A
#
# COMPACT_ATOMS: atom_id res chain seq x y z
N MET A 1 30.29 16.50 -17.86
CA MET A 1 29.09 15.92 -17.22
C MET A 1 28.23 15.34 -18.32
N ARG A 2 28.03 14.02 -18.36
CA ARG A 2 27.03 13.41 -19.27
C ARG A 2 25.74 13.27 -18.46
N GLU A 3 24.73 14.05 -18.82
CA GLU A 3 23.36 13.85 -18.34
C GLU A 3 22.93 12.45 -18.78
N ASN A 4 22.70 11.57 -17.80
CA ASN A 4 21.92 10.35 -18.06
C ASN A 4 20.47 10.81 -18.24
N PRO A 5 19.65 10.20 -19.11
CA PRO A 5 18.32 10.72 -19.38
C PRO A 5 17.51 10.66 -18.08
N ASP A 6 17.35 11.82 -17.45
CA ASP A 6 16.29 12.08 -16.49
C ASP A 6 14.99 11.70 -17.21
N PHE A 7 14.19 10.83 -16.60
CA PHE A 7 12.83 10.69 -17.08
C PHE A 7 12.14 12.02 -16.81
N GLY A 8 11.88 12.76 -17.90
CA GLY A 8 10.96 13.89 -17.86
C GLY A 8 9.64 13.47 -17.22
N PRO A 9 8.85 14.43 -16.74
CA PRO A 9 7.59 14.14 -16.07
C PRO A 9 6.73 13.19 -16.90
N LYS A 10 6.28 12.09 -16.28
CA LYS A 10 5.36 11.11 -16.86
C LYS A 10 4.07 11.10 -16.07
N ASN A 11 2.94 11.02 -16.76
CA ASN A 11 1.69 10.68 -16.10
C ASN A 11 1.63 9.17 -15.92
N VAL A 12 1.52 8.72 -14.68
CA VAL A 12 1.52 7.30 -14.27
C VAL A 12 0.57 7.11 -13.10
N TYR A 13 0.32 5.86 -12.71
CA TYR A 13 -0.39 5.60 -11.47
C TYR A 13 0.58 5.72 -10.30
N VAL A 14 0.07 6.27 -9.20
CA VAL A 14 0.85 6.54 -8.00
C VAL A 14 0.07 6.09 -6.80
N ALA A 15 0.74 5.46 -5.84
CA ALA A 15 0.20 5.24 -4.51
C ALA A 15 1.05 5.96 -3.46
N PHE A 16 0.39 6.51 -2.46
CA PHE A 16 1.02 6.97 -1.22
C PHE A 16 0.46 6.12 -0.08
N LEU A 17 1.32 5.61 0.79
CA LEU A 17 0.97 4.88 2.00
C LEU A 17 1.64 5.53 3.22
N ASP A 18 0.92 5.54 4.34
CA ASP A 18 1.38 5.99 5.65
C ASP A 18 1.17 4.86 6.68
N ILE A 19 2.19 4.61 7.51
CA ILE A 19 2.12 3.60 8.58
C ILE A 19 1.59 4.26 9.86
N LEU A 20 0.40 3.86 10.28
CA LEU A 20 -0.26 4.43 11.45
C LEU A 20 0.45 4.00 12.74
N GLY A 21 0.83 4.99 13.55
CA GLY A 21 1.45 4.77 14.86
C GLY A 21 2.95 4.47 14.80
N PHE A 22 3.61 4.72 13.67
CA PHE A 22 5.03 4.42 13.49
C PHE A 22 5.94 5.23 14.43
N SER A 23 5.68 6.53 14.57
CA SER A 23 6.44 7.38 15.49
C SER A 23 6.32 6.90 16.94
N GLU A 24 5.11 6.54 17.37
CA GLU A 24 4.86 5.98 18.70
C GLU A 24 5.61 4.66 18.90
N ALA A 25 5.62 3.78 17.90
CA ALA A 25 6.39 2.54 17.95
C ALA A 25 7.90 2.82 18.05
N LEU A 26 8.43 3.77 17.27
CA LEU A 26 9.84 4.17 17.37
C LEU A 26 10.21 4.69 18.76
N MET A 27 9.35 5.50 19.37
CA MET A 27 9.61 6.10 20.68
C MET A 27 9.42 5.11 21.84
N ALA A 28 8.62 4.05 21.64
CA ALA A 28 8.33 3.05 22.65
C ALA A 28 9.30 1.85 22.63
N ASN A 29 10.11 1.69 21.59
CA ASN A 29 10.97 0.53 21.40
C ASN A 29 12.42 0.93 21.08
N LYS A 30 13.33 -0.05 21.11
CA LYS A 30 14.69 0.14 20.62
C LYS A 30 14.69 0.18 19.09
N ILE A 31 15.59 0.98 18.52
CA ILE A 31 15.65 1.15 17.07
C ILE A 31 15.92 -0.17 16.35
N GLU A 32 16.71 -1.07 16.94
CA GLU A 32 17.06 -2.37 16.36
C GLU A 32 15.86 -3.32 16.27
N ASP A 33 14.91 -3.20 17.19
CA ASP A 33 13.70 -4.04 17.19
C ASP A 33 12.73 -3.56 16.11
N ILE A 34 12.61 -2.24 15.93
CA ILE A 34 11.83 -1.65 14.84
C ILE A 34 12.50 -1.92 13.49
N GLU A 35 13.82 -1.84 13.40
CA GLU A 35 14.57 -2.14 12.17
C GLU A 35 14.33 -3.57 11.70
N LYS A 36 14.38 -4.58 12.59
CA LYS A 36 14.10 -5.98 12.23
C LYS A 36 12.70 -6.14 11.64
N LEU A 37 11.72 -5.49 12.23
CA LEU A 37 10.33 -5.56 11.78
C LEU A 37 10.14 -4.83 10.45
N TYR A 38 10.76 -3.65 10.31
CA TYR A 38 10.75 -2.89 9.06
C TYR A 38 11.43 -3.68 7.95
N ARG A 39 12.54 -4.39 8.23
CA ARG A 39 13.20 -5.30 7.27
C ARG A 39 12.28 -6.43 6.82
N THR A 40 11.45 -7.00 7.70
CA THR A 40 10.46 -8.02 7.32
C THR A 40 9.42 -7.46 6.34
N ILE A 41 9.02 -6.21 6.53
CA ILE A 41 8.09 -5.52 5.64
C ILE A 41 8.81 -5.09 4.35
N GLU A 42 10.07 -4.65 4.43
CA GLU A 42 10.89 -4.31 3.27
C GLU A 42 11.19 -5.50 2.38
N GLN A 43 11.26 -6.70 2.94
CA GLN A 43 11.34 -7.91 2.15
C GLN A 43 10.09 -8.11 1.27
N VAL A 44 8.92 -7.57 1.67
CA VAL A 44 7.74 -7.48 0.79
C VAL A 44 7.99 -6.48 -0.35
N PHE A 45 8.75 -5.40 -0.10
CA PHE A 45 9.12 -4.42 -1.13
C PHE A 45 10.13 -4.94 -2.16
N ILE A 46 11.07 -5.79 -1.74
CA ILE A 46 12.26 -6.18 -2.53
C ILE A 46 11.99 -7.33 -3.52
N VAL A 47 10.84 -7.99 -3.44
CA VAL A 47 10.42 -9.04 -4.38
C VAL A 47 10.29 -8.53 -5.83
N ASP A 48 10.17 -7.21 -6.02
CA ASP A 48 9.92 -6.60 -7.34
C ASP A 48 11.17 -6.14 -8.12
N ASN A 49 12.38 -6.27 -7.57
CA ASN A 49 13.60 -5.88 -8.27
C ASN A 49 14.58 -7.06 -8.38
N SER A 50 14.48 -7.78 -9.49
CA SER A 50 15.13 -9.05 -9.89
C SER A 50 16.66 -9.14 -9.83
N LYS A 51 17.37 -8.35 -9.02
CA LYS A 51 18.82 -8.46 -8.79
C LYS A 51 19.24 -8.61 -7.33
N ALA A 52 18.38 -8.28 -6.35
CA ALA A 52 18.69 -8.45 -4.92
C ALA A 52 18.29 -9.84 -4.38
N MET A 53 17.47 -10.58 -5.11
CA MET A 53 16.75 -11.78 -4.65
C MET A 53 17.63 -13.00 -4.34
N ASN A 54 18.85 -13.09 -4.88
CA ASN A 54 19.72 -14.24 -4.63
C ASN A 54 20.43 -14.22 -3.27
N ARG A 55 20.39 -13.12 -2.50
CA ARG A 55 21.13 -13.03 -1.22
C ARG A 55 20.29 -13.21 0.04
N ASN A 56 18.95 -13.10 -0.04
CA ASN A 56 18.07 -13.06 1.14
C ASN A 56 16.98 -14.15 1.18
N LYS A 57 17.02 -15.17 0.31
CA LYS A 57 15.98 -16.21 0.23
C LYS A 57 15.71 -16.93 1.56
N GLU A 58 16.74 -17.16 2.38
CA GLU A 58 16.58 -17.90 3.64
C GLU A 58 15.80 -17.12 4.71
N GLY A 59 16.00 -15.80 4.86
CA GLY A 59 15.24 -15.00 5.82
C GLY A 59 13.78 -14.75 5.42
N ILE A 60 13.50 -14.74 4.11
CA ILE A 60 12.15 -14.54 3.57
C ILE A 60 11.31 -15.83 3.69
N LEU A 61 11.95 -17.00 3.55
CA LEU A 61 11.30 -18.31 3.75
C LEU A 61 10.81 -18.51 5.19
N ASP A 62 11.55 -18.00 6.18
CA ASP A 62 11.17 -18.05 7.59
C ASP A 62 9.99 -17.11 7.93
N ALA A 63 9.87 -15.97 7.25
CA ALA A 63 8.82 -14.98 7.52
C ALA A 63 7.49 -15.25 6.80
N PHE A 64 7.52 -15.82 5.58
CA PHE A 64 6.34 -15.96 4.71
C PHE A 64 5.97 -17.41 4.37
N GLY A 65 6.83 -18.38 4.70
CA GLY A 65 6.68 -19.77 4.28
C GLY A 65 6.89 -19.96 2.76
N LYS A 66 7.34 -21.15 2.37
CA LYS A 66 7.76 -21.47 1.00
C LYS A 66 6.67 -21.25 -0.06
N ILE A 67 5.42 -21.58 0.28
CA ILE A 67 4.27 -21.49 -0.65
C ILE A 67 3.79 -20.04 -0.85
N GLY A 68 3.86 -19.20 0.19
CA GLY A 68 3.49 -17.78 0.11
C GLY A 68 4.50 -16.96 -0.69
N LEU A 69 5.78 -17.28 -0.54
CA LEU A 69 6.88 -16.62 -1.25
C LEU A 69 6.90 -16.98 -2.74
N ASP A 70 6.79 -18.25 -3.12
CA ASP A 70 6.85 -18.63 -4.54
C ASP A 70 5.67 -18.01 -5.34
N HIS A 71 4.50 -17.84 -4.72
CA HIS A 71 3.36 -17.16 -5.36
C HIS A 71 3.51 -15.63 -5.41
N LEU A 72 4.20 -15.04 -4.42
CA LEU A 72 4.61 -13.62 -4.42
C LEU A 72 5.62 -13.33 -5.54
N LEU A 73 6.67 -14.16 -5.65
CA LEU A 73 7.76 -13.95 -6.60
C LEU A 73 7.27 -14.08 -8.06
N ASN A 74 6.42 -15.06 -8.36
CA ASN A 74 5.97 -15.33 -9.73
C ASN A 74 4.97 -14.29 -10.28
N GLU A 75 4.23 -13.58 -9.42
CA GLU A 75 3.27 -12.54 -9.85
C GLU A 75 3.92 -11.17 -10.09
N PHE A 76 5.06 -10.92 -9.45
CA PHE A 76 5.74 -9.62 -9.45
C PHE A 76 7.11 -9.62 -10.14
N GLU A 77 7.62 -10.76 -10.64
CA GLU A 77 8.91 -10.80 -11.37
C GLU A 77 8.97 -9.85 -12.61
N ASP A 78 7.82 -9.40 -13.11
CA ASP A 78 7.64 -8.44 -14.22
C ASP A 78 6.90 -7.15 -13.81
N SER A 79 6.73 -6.87 -12.51
CA SER A 79 5.99 -5.68 -12.10
C SER A 79 6.84 -4.42 -12.26
N SER A 80 6.28 -3.46 -12.98
CA SER A 80 6.96 -2.22 -13.33
C SER A 80 6.73 -1.12 -12.29
N ILE A 81 6.66 -1.50 -11.01
CA ILE A 81 6.41 -0.62 -9.88
C ILE A 81 7.73 -0.20 -9.26
N ASP A 82 8.02 1.09 -9.32
CA ASP A 82 9.07 1.71 -8.53
C ASP A 82 8.54 2.05 -7.13
N ALA A 83 9.42 1.98 -6.14
CA ALA A 83 9.14 2.33 -4.77
C ALA A 83 10.18 3.30 -4.19
N HIS A 84 9.73 4.16 -3.30
CA HIS A 84 10.58 4.96 -2.43
C HIS A 84 9.97 5.02 -1.04
N SER A 85 10.74 4.73 0.00
CA SER A 85 10.31 4.85 1.39
C SER A 85 11.10 5.94 2.10
N VAL A 86 10.42 6.67 2.98
CA VAL A 86 11.02 7.64 3.91
C VAL A 86 10.26 7.54 5.22
N SER A 87 10.91 7.04 6.28
CA SER A 87 10.30 6.85 7.60
C SER A 87 9.05 5.95 7.54
N ASP A 88 7.88 6.50 7.86
CA ASP A 88 6.55 5.87 7.84
C ASP A 88 5.85 5.94 6.48
N SER A 89 6.41 6.72 5.55
CA SER A 89 5.80 6.99 4.27
C SER A 89 6.40 6.11 3.18
N LEU A 90 5.53 5.54 2.34
CA LEU A 90 5.90 4.79 1.14
C LEU A 90 5.20 5.38 -0.08
N PHE A 91 5.98 5.62 -1.12
CA PHE A 91 5.53 6.12 -2.40
C PHE A 91 5.80 5.07 -3.46
N LEU A 92 4.77 4.73 -4.22
CA LEU A 92 4.85 3.76 -5.31
C LEU A 92 4.41 4.43 -6.60
N TRP A 93 5.04 4.12 -7.71
CA TRP A 93 4.58 4.56 -9.03
C TRP A 93 4.90 3.55 -10.11
N THR A 94 4.06 3.53 -11.13
CA THR A 94 4.21 2.60 -12.26
C THR A 94 5.15 3.18 -13.31
N SER A 95 5.75 2.31 -14.13
CA SER A 95 6.65 2.73 -15.22
C SER A 95 5.92 3.37 -16.41
N ASP A 96 4.65 3.00 -16.60
CA ASP A 96 3.72 3.48 -17.61
C ASP A 96 2.30 3.66 -17.03
N ASP A 97 1.36 4.08 -17.87
CA ASP A 97 -0.03 4.37 -17.50
C ASP A 97 -1.03 3.32 -18.02
N SER A 98 -0.54 2.12 -18.33
CA SER A 98 -1.35 1.01 -18.81
C SER A 98 -2.36 0.51 -17.77
N ALA A 99 -3.46 -0.07 -18.25
CA ALA A 99 -4.42 -0.71 -17.36
C ALA A 99 -3.75 -1.83 -16.54
N LEU A 100 -2.81 -2.58 -17.13
CA LEU A 100 -2.06 -3.62 -16.42
C LEU A 100 -1.24 -3.02 -15.26
N SER A 101 -0.58 -1.90 -15.49
CA SER A 101 0.14 -1.18 -14.42
C SER A 101 -0.79 -0.70 -13.30
N PHE A 102 -1.99 -0.23 -13.61
CA PHE A 102 -3.01 0.08 -12.59
C PHE A 102 -3.40 -1.16 -11.79
N GLN A 103 -3.64 -2.30 -12.45
CA GLN A 103 -3.97 -3.56 -11.80
C GLN A 103 -2.83 -4.02 -10.90
N GLN A 104 -1.60 -4.03 -11.38
CA GLN A 104 -0.41 -4.41 -10.62
C GLN A 104 -0.26 -3.54 -9.36
N LEU A 105 -0.34 -2.21 -9.51
CA LEU A 105 -0.25 -1.29 -8.38
C LEU A 105 -1.39 -1.52 -7.37
N THR A 106 -2.60 -1.75 -7.86
CA THR A 106 -3.77 -2.03 -7.02
C THR A 106 -3.58 -3.29 -6.19
N HIS A 107 -3.15 -4.40 -6.81
CA HIS A 107 -2.87 -5.64 -6.09
C HIS A 107 -1.73 -5.46 -5.09
N TYR A 108 -0.66 -4.78 -5.50
CA TYR A 108 0.50 -4.55 -4.66
C TYR A 108 0.15 -3.75 -3.40
N VAL A 109 -0.55 -2.62 -3.55
CA VAL A 109 -1.01 -1.81 -2.40
C VAL A 109 -1.98 -2.62 -1.53
N ASN A 110 -2.91 -3.37 -2.12
CA ASN A 110 -3.86 -4.19 -1.37
C ASN A 110 -3.13 -5.22 -0.48
N ARG A 111 -2.11 -5.90 -1.02
CA ARG A 111 -1.27 -6.84 -0.27
C ARG A 111 -0.46 -6.14 0.81
N LEU A 112 0.13 -4.99 0.50
CA LEU A 112 0.87 -4.20 1.49
C LEU A 112 0.00 -3.87 2.69
N LEU A 113 -1.21 -3.33 2.47
CA LEU A 113 -2.15 -3.02 3.56
C LEU A 113 -2.42 -4.24 4.45
N THR A 114 -2.64 -5.40 3.84
CA THR A 114 -2.85 -6.66 4.59
C THR A 114 -1.60 -7.05 5.39
N GLN A 115 -0.42 -7.02 4.80
CA GLN A 115 0.83 -7.40 5.48
C GLN A 115 1.15 -6.45 6.63
N PHE A 116 1.08 -5.14 6.36
CA PHE A 116 1.20 -4.10 7.36
C PHE A 116 0.30 -4.34 8.56
N LEU A 117 -0.98 -4.63 8.32
CA LEU A 117 -1.93 -4.94 9.37
C LEU A 117 -1.58 -6.24 10.12
N ILE A 118 -1.21 -7.33 9.43
CA ILE A 118 -0.81 -8.61 10.06
C ILE A 118 0.36 -8.41 11.01
N TYR A 119 1.36 -7.63 10.60
CA TYR A 119 2.56 -7.34 11.37
C TYR A 119 2.37 -6.25 12.42
N GLY A 120 1.14 -5.79 12.68
CA GLY A 120 0.87 -4.83 13.75
C GLY A 120 1.23 -3.40 13.39
N PHE A 121 1.30 -3.08 12.10
CA PHE A 121 1.50 -1.74 11.56
C PHE A 121 0.37 -1.37 10.59
N PRO A 122 -0.86 -1.17 11.07
CA PRO A 122 -1.97 -0.75 10.22
C PRO A 122 -1.56 0.45 9.35
N ALA A 123 -1.84 0.39 8.05
CA ALA A 123 -1.46 1.43 7.10
C ALA A 123 -2.70 2.05 6.45
N ARG A 124 -2.55 3.28 5.98
CA ARG A 124 -3.55 4.01 5.20
C ARG A 124 -2.93 4.40 3.87
N ALA A 125 -3.70 4.35 2.78
CA ALA A 125 -3.17 4.62 1.46
C ALA A 125 -4.15 5.33 0.53
N ALA A 126 -3.64 5.89 -0.55
CA ALA A 126 -4.44 6.35 -1.68
C ALA A 126 -3.73 6.05 -3.00
N ILE A 127 -4.48 5.54 -3.98
CA ILE A 127 -4.04 5.35 -5.36
C ILE A 127 -4.64 6.46 -6.22
N THR A 128 -3.82 7.12 -7.04
CA THR A 128 -4.26 8.15 -8.00
C THR A 128 -3.52 8.03 -9.33
N TYR A 129 -3.88 8.87 -10.29
CA TYR A 129 -3.18 9.02 -11.56
C TYR A 129 -2.68 10.46 -11.70
N GLY A 130 -1.43 10.62 -12.10
CA GLY A 130 -0.87 11.95 -12.32
C GLY A 130 0.63 11.96 -12.58
N GLU A 131 1.14 13.17 -12.73
CA GLU A 131 2.53 13.44 -13.10
C GLU A 131 3.52 13.06 -11.99
N VAL A 132 4.58 12.35 -12.37
CA VAL A 132 5.76 12.01 -11.56
C VAL A 132 7.03 12.27 -12.36
N ALA A 133 8.00 12.91 -11.73
CA ALA A 133 9.35 13.09 -12.23
C ALA A 133 10.35 12.47 -11.25
N VAL A 134 11.34 11.77 -11.81
CA VAL A 134 12.42 11.14 -11.05
C VAL A 134 13.74 11.74 -11.52
N ARG A 135 14.43 12.45 -10.63
CA ARG A 135 15.72 13.06 -10.92
C ARG A 135 16.81 12.36 -10.13
N THR A 136 17.84 11.86 -10.82
CA THR A 136 18.98 11.21 -10.16
C THR A 136 20.21 12.08 -10.26
N VAL A 137 20.61 12.69 -9.14
CA VAL A 137 21.82 13.50 -9.06
C VAL A 137 22.97 12.60 -8.62
N LYS A 138 23.92 12.36 -9.52
CA LYS A 138 25.17 11.67 -9.19
C LYS A 138 26.11 12.65 -8.48
N THR A 139 26.05 12.70 -7.14
CA THR A 139 27.13 13.29 -6.34
C THR A 139 28.24 12.25 -6.20
N GLY A 140 29.51 12.65 -6.14
CA GLY A 140 30.67 11.77 -6.28
C GLY A 140 30.78 10.58 -5.29
N PHE A 141 29.91 10.50 -4.28
CA PHE A 141 29.91 9.43 -3.28
C PHE A 141 28.60 8.62 -3.24
N HIS A 142 27.43 9.25 -3.42
CA HIS A 142 26.14 8.56 -3.44
C HIS A 142 25.16 9.20 -4.45
N PRO A 143 24.51 8.41 -5.32
CA PRO A 143 23.43 8.92 -6.16
C PRO A 143 22.24 9.31 -5.29
N GLN A 144 21.77 10.54 -5.43
CA GLN A 144 20.54 11.01 -4.79
C GLN A 144 19.38 10.91 -5.77
N ARG A 145 18.36 10.12 -5.43
CA ARG A 145 17.11 10.00 -6.20
C ARG A 145 16.08 10.92 -5.58
N ASN A 146 15.66 11.96 -6.30
CA ASN A 146 14.56 12.83 -5.91
C ASN A 146 13.34 12.47 -6.74
N VAL A 147 12.21 12.25 -6.06
CA VAL A 147 10.94 11.89 -6.69
C VAL A 147 9.92 12.96 -6.31
N PHE A 148 9.29 13.58 -7.30
CA PHE A 148 8.31 14.64 -7.06
C PHE A 148 7.29 14.68 -8.19
N GLY A 149 6.11 15.23 -7.92
CA GLY A 149 5.06 15.36 -8.94
C GLY A 149 3.68 15.58 -8.35
N ARG A 150 2.75 16.02 -9.20
CA ARG A 150 1.36 16.29 -8.80
C ARG A 150 0.62 15.01 -8.41
N GLY A 151 0.94 13.87 -9.02
CA GLY A 151 0.38 12.57 -8.64
C GLY A 151 0.71 12.22 -7.18
N ILE A 152 1.96 12.42 -6.76
CA ILE A 152 2.42 12.17 -5.40
C ILE A 152 1.72 13.08 -4.39
N ALA A 153 1.69 14.39 -4.68
CA ALA A 153 1.05 15.36 -3.79
C ALA A 153 -0.46 15.08 -3.63
N LYS A 154 -1.13 14.65 -4.71
CA LYS A 154 -2.54 14.29 -4.70
C LYS A 154 -2.80 13.02 -3.88
N ALA A 155 -2.00 11.97 -4.09
CA ALA A 155 -2.09 10.73 -3.32
C ALA A 155 -1.87 10.98 -1.82
N HIS A 156 -0.81 11.71 -1.46
CA HIS A 156 -0.53 12.14 -0.08
C HIS A 156 -1.71 12.90 0.53
N THR A 157 -2.30 13.85 -0.21
CA THR A 157 -3.44 14.62 0.27
C THR A 157 -4.65 13.72 0.53
N LEU A 158 -4.97 12.82 -0.41
CA LEU A 158 -6.13 11.95 -0.33
C LEU A 158 -5.98 10.88 0.76
N GLU A 159 -4.78 10.33 0.91
CA GLU A 159 -4.40 9.46 2.03
C GLU A 159 -4.60 10.20 3.36
N GLY A 160 -4.07 11.42 3.45
CA GLY A 160 -4.09 12.22 4.67
C GLY A 160 -5.49 12.58 5.17
N LEU A 161 -6.51 12.51 4.30
CA LEU A 161 -7.89 12.83 4.63
C LEU A 161 -8.66 11.68 5.29
N GLN A 162 -8.26 10.42 5.15
CA GLN A 162 -9.08 9.28 5.62
C GLN A 162 -8.85 9.02 7.12
N VAL A 163 -9.76 8.36 7.83
CA VAL A 163 -9.65 8.11 9.28
C VAL A 163 -9.86 6.62 9.58
N TRP A 164 -9.02 5.78 8.97
CA TRP A 164 -9.06 4.32 9.09
C TRP A 164 -7.79 3.70 8.50
N SER A 165 -7.57 2.41 8.70
CA SER A 165 -6.58 1.61 7.97
C SER A 165 -7.24 0.97 6.75
N GLY A 166 -6.83 1.40 5.57
CA GLY A 166 -7.46 1.07 4.31
C GLY A 166 -6.95 1.97 3.19
N ALA A 167 -7.58 1.90 2.02
CA ALA A 167 -7.17 2.72 0.90
C ALA A 167 -8.29 3.17 0.00
N ILE A 168 -8.20 4.42 -0.45
CA ILE A 168 -9.03 4.97 -1.54
C ILE A 168 -8.33 4.72 -2.88
N VAL A 169 -9.11 4.35 -3.89
CA VAL A 169 -8.74 4.50 -5.29
C VAL A 169 -9.46 5.74 -5.83
N ASP A 170 -8.68 6.75 -6.21
CA ASP A 170 -9.18 8.03 -6.71
C ASP A 170 -9.94 7.86 -8.02
N ASP A 171 -11.07 8.55 -8.14
CA ASP A 171 -11.90 8.57 -9.35
C ASP A 171 -11.10 8.95 -10.60
N VAL A 172 -10.05 9.76 -10.48
CA VAL A 172 -9.19 10.11 -11.61
C VAL A 172 -8.39 8.90 -12.11
N ALA A 173 -7.91 8.02 -11.23
CA ALA A 173 -7.24 6.79 -11.64
C ALA A 173 -8.22 5.84 -12.32
N LEU A 174 -9.42 5.66 -11.74
CA LEU A 174 -10.47 4.82 -12.30
C LEU A 174 -10.94 5.33 -13.66
N SER A 175 -11.22 6.62 -13.76
CA SER A 175 -11.61 7.26 -15.01
C SER A 175 -10.54 7.07 -16.08
N HIS A 176 -9.27 7.24 -15.71
CA HIS A 176 -8.16 7.07 -16.66
C HIS A 176 -8.06 5.62 -17.19
N VAL A 177 -8.16 4.60 -16.32
CA VAL A 177 -8.14 3.21 -16.79
C VAL A 177 -9.38 2.87 -17.64
N LEU A 178 -10.55 3.42 -17.31
CA LEU A 178 -11.80 3.21 -18.06
C LEU A 178 -11.79 3.86 -19.45
N LEU A 179 -10.98 4.89 -19.69
CA LEU A 179 -10.78 5.45 -21.04
C LEU A 179 -10.18 4.44 -22.02
N ARG A 180 -9.48 3.41 -21.52
CA ARG A 180 -8.95 2.29 -22.32
C ARG A 180 -10.07 1.28 -22.56
N LYS A 181 -10.97 1.62 -23.49
CA LYS A 181 -12.17 0.84 -23.86
C LYS A 181 -11.86 -0.66 -24.05
N SER A 182 -12.87 -1.50 -23.78
CA SER A 182 -12.86 -2.97 -23.75
C SER A 182 -11.92 -3.61 -22.72
N PHE A 183 -10.61 -3.32 -22.76
CA PHE A 183 -9.65 -3.94 -21.83
C PHE A 183 -9.72 -3.35 -20.41
N GLY A 184 -9.65 -2.03 -20.28
CA GLY A 184 -9.69 -1.35 -18.97
C GLY A 184 -11.01 -1.57 -18.24
N GLU A 185 -12.12 -1.52 -18.96
CA GLU A 185 -13.45 -1.83 -18.40
C GLU A 185 -13.55 -3.29 -17.94
N THR A 186 -13.12 -4.25 -18.76
CA THR A 186 -13.12 -5.68 -18.37
C THR A 186 -12.28 -5.92 -17.12
N MET A 187 -11.11 -5.29 -17.04
CA MET A 187 -10.22 -5.38 -15.89
C MET A 187 -10.82 -4.78 -14.63
N VAL A 188 -11.33 -3.55 -14.67
CA VAL A 188 -11.96 -2.90 -13.51
C VAL A 188 -13.17 -3.72 -13.04
N ASN A 189 -13.99 -4.21 -13.97
CA ASN A 189 -15.11 -5.11 -13.67
C ASN A 189 -14.64 -6.43 -13.04
N SER A 190 -13.48 -6.94 -13.45
CA SER A 190 -12.84 -8.10 -12.81
C SER A 190 -12.52 -7.82 -11.35
N LEU A 191 -11.90 -6.68 -11.05
CA LEU A 191 -11.52 -6.30 -9.70
C LEU A 191 -12.75 -6.13 -8.78
N TYR A 192 -13.85 -5.56 -9.28
CA TYR A 192 -15.10 -5.50 -8.50
C TYR A 192 -15.73 -6.88 -8.32
N ARG A 193 -15.76 -7.72 -9.36
CA ARG A 193 -16.33 -9.08 -9.29
C ARG A 193 -15.56 -9.97 -8.31
N GLU A 194 -14.24 -9.85 -8.31
CA GLU A 194 -13.32 -10.51 -7.36
C GLU A 194 -13.29 -9.82 -6.00
N LYS A 195 -14.05 -8.73 -5.85
CA LYS A 195 -14.20 -7.94 -4.62
C LYS A 195 -12.92 -7.26 -4.16
N PHE A 196 -11.89 -7.12 -4.99
CA PHE A 196 -10.68 -6.32 -4.73
C PHE A 196 -11.00 -4.83 -4.63
N LEU A 197 -11.87 -4.34 -5.52
CA LEU A 197 -12.46 -3.00 -5.45
C LEU A 197 -13.87 -3.08 -4.89
N VAL A 198 -14.21 -2.13 -4.01
CA VAL A 198 -15.55 -2.02 -3.42
C VAL A 198 -15.95 -0.57 -3.28
N GLU A 199 -17.21 -0.26 -3.54
CA GLU A 199 -17.77 1.03 -3.12
C GLU A 199 -17.95 1.04 -1.61
N TYR A 200 -17.40 2.06 -0.97
CA TYR A 200 -17.39 2.19 0.48
C TYR A 200 -17.56 3.64 0.94
N GLU A 201 -18.28 3.80 2.04
CA GLU A 201 -18.43 5.06 2.76
C GLU A 201 -17.18 5.31 3.61
N VAL A 202 -16.16 5.92 3.00
CA VAL A 202 -14.87 6.15 3.62
C VAL A 202 -14.99 7.27 4.67
N PRO A 203 -14.59 7.01 5.92
CA PRO A 203 -14.57 8.04 6.96
C PRO A 203 -13.41 9.01 6.70
N MET A 204 -13.73 10.28 6.68
CA MET A 204 -12.81 11.39 6.41
C MET A 204 -12.59 12.22 7.68
N LYS A 205 -11.51 13.02 7.68
CA LYS A 205 -11.22 13.98 8.74
C LYS A 205 -12.41 14.93 8.92
N LYS A 206 -12.56 15.45 10.14
CA LYS A 206 -13.69 16.31 10.57
C LYS A 206 -15.06 15.60 10.59
N GLY A 207 -15.09 14.27 10.53
CA GLY A 207 -16.32 13.49 10.65
C GLY A 207 -17.15 13.41 9.37
N GLU A 208 -16.64 13.94 8.24
CA GLU A 208 -17.23 13.72 6.93
C GLU A 208 -17.14 12.24 6.55
N VAL A 209 -18.14 11.74 5.82
CA VAL A 209 -18.14 10.40 5.22
C VAL A 209 -18.40 10.60 3.73
N LYS A 210 -17.59 9.98 2.88
CA LYS A 210 -17.71 10.11 1.42
C LYS A 210 -17.66 8.75 0.75
N SER A 211 -18.51 8.56 -0.26
CA SER A 211 -18.45 7.37 -1.10
C SER A 211 -17.21 7.45 -1.98
N TYR A 212 -16.39 6.40 -1.91
CA TYR A 212 -15.25 6.19 -2.78
C TYR A 212 -15.14 4.72 -3.13
N THR A 213 -14.48 4.43 -4.24
CA THR A 213 -13.92 3.09 -4.45
C THR A 213 -12.76 2.88 -3.47
N ALA A 214 -12.82 1.79 -2.72
CA ALA A 214 -11.81 1.40 -1.74
C ALA A 214 -11.19 0.04 -2.08
N LEU A 215 -9.97 -0.17 -1.60
CA LEU A 215 -9.33 -1.48 -1.66
C LEU A 215 -9.85 -2.37 -0.53
N ASN A 216 -10.43 -3.51 -0.91
CA ASN A 216 -10.81 -4.54 0.02
C ASN A 216 -9.61 -5.43 0.36
N TRP A 217 -8.81 -5.01 1.32
CA TRP A 217 -7.67 -5.79 1.82
C TRP A 217 -8.09 -7.09 2.53
N THR A 218 -9.38 -7.28 2.81
CA THR A 218 -9.88 -8.46 3.52
C THR A 218 -9.96 -9.70 2.63
N VAL A 219 -9.91 -9.55 1.30
CA VAL A 219 -9.92 -10.68 0.35
C VAL A 219 -8.67 -11.55 0.44
N ASN A 220 -7.59 -11.01 1.00
CA ASN A 220 -6.32 -11.73 1.15
C ASN A 220 -6.33 -12.73 2.31
N PHE A 221 -7.36 -12.73 3.17
CA PHE A 221 -7.47 -13.70 4.25
C PHE A 221 -8.28 -14.92 3.80
N ASN A 222 -7.76 -16.11 4.09
CA ASN A 222 -8.59 -17.31 4.02
C ASN A 222 -9.65 -17.32 5.13
N LYS A 223 -10.69 -18.17 5.03
CA LYS A 223 -11.80 -18.22 6.01
C LYS A 223 -11.33 -18.37 7.47
N ASN A 224 -10.26 -19.12 7.71
CA ASN A 224 -9.73 -19.37 9.05
C ASN A 224 -8.99 -18.14 9.60
N GLU A 225 -8.21 -17.45 8.76
CA GLU A 225 -7.53 -16.20 9.08
C GLU A 225 -8.53 -15.07 9.32
N PHE A 226 -9.54 -14.97 8.46
CA PHE A 226 -10.60 -13.97 8.57
C PHE A 226 -11.33 -14.06 9.93
N GLY A 227 -11.63 -15.27 10.40
CA GLY A 227 -12.26 -15.48 11.71
C GLY A 227 -11.40 -15.04 12.90
N LYS A 228 -10.08 -15.22 12.81
CA LYS A 228 -9.12 -14.82 13.85
C LYS A 228 -8.87 -13.31 13.81
N MET A 229 -8.74 -12.74 12.60
CA MET A 229 -8.40 -11.34 12.40
C MET A 229 -9.45 -10.38 12.94
N GLY A 230 -10.74 -10.74 12.86
CA GLY A 230 -11.81 -9.87 13.36
C GLY A 230 -11.72 -9.50 14.84
N ARG A 231 -11.13 -10.36 15.69
CA ARG A 231 -10.81 -10.02 17.08
C ARG A 231 -9.43 -9.37 17.22
N GLY A 232 -8.50 -9.72 16.33
CA GLY A 232 -7.12 -9.24 16.34
C GLY A 232 -6.91 -7.84 15.79
N ILE A 233 -7.83 -7.22 15.02
CA ILE A 233 -7.60 -5.88 14.45
C ILE A 233 -7.24 -4.86 15.53
N VAL A 234 -7.95 -4.84 16.66
CA VAL A 234 -7.65 -3.92 17.77
C VAL A 234 -6.25 -4.18 18.32
N GLU A 235 -5.87 -5.45 18.49
CA GLU A 235 -4.55 -5.87 18.96
C GLU A 235 -3.45 -5.37 18.01
N LYS A 236 -3.69 -5.35 16.69
CA LYS A 236 -2.74 -4.83 15.69
C LYS A 236 -2.46 -3.34 15.81
N PHE A 237 -3.38 -2.56 16.38
CA PHE A 237 -3.11 -1.16 16.69
C PHE A 237 -2.29 -0.99 17.98
N THR A 238 -2.30 -1.98 18.89
CA THR A 238 -1.53 -1.99 20.14
C THR A 238 -0.18 -2.70 20.05
N ASP A 239 0.03 -3.51 19.02
CA ASP A 239 1.30 -4.21 18.77
C ASP A 239 2.48 -3.21 18.82
N HIS A 240 3.67 -3.71 19.16
CA HIS A 240 4.89 -2.90 19.28
C HIS A 240 4.77 -1.77 20.31
N ASN A 241 4.08 -2.04 21.42
CA ASN A 241 3.96 -1.12 22.57
C ASN A 241 3.31 0.24 22.22
N LYS A 242 2.54 0.30 21.13
CA LYS A 242 1.80 1.51 20.74
C LYS A 242 0.65 1.76 21.70
N LYS A 243 0.45 3.02 22.07
CA LYS A 243 -0.67 3.46 22.92
C LYS A 243 -1.91 3.73 22.07
N ILE A 244 -3.08 3.37 22.59
CA ILE A 244 -4.37 3.58 21.91
C ILE A 244 -5.36 4.42 22.74
N ASP A 245 -4.86 5.12 23.76
CA ASP A 245 -5.69 5.94 24.63
C ASP A 245 -6.13 7.25 23.97
N ASP A 246 -5.41 7.68 22.94
CA ASP A 246 -5.76 8.85 22.15
C ASP A 246 -7.06 8.62 21.37
N TRP A 247 -7.99 9.56 21.51
CA TRP A 247 -9.30 9.52 20.84
C TRP A 247 -9.17 9.34 19.32
N SER A 248 -8.20 10.01 18.69
CA SER A 248 -8.00 9.92 17.24
C SER A 248 -7.51 8.54 16.80
N VAL A 249 -6.86 7.78 17.68
CA VAL A 249 -6.45 6.39 17.40
C VAL A 249 -7.65 5.46 17.53
N ARG A 250 -8.46 5.62 18.58
CA ARG A 250 -9.70 4.84 18.78
C ARG A 250 -10.67 4.97 17.61
N VAL A 251 -10.88 6.19 17.12
CA VAL A 251 -11.73 6.42 15.93
C VAL A 251 -11.20 5.67 14.70
N LYS A 252 -9.88 5.65 14.46
CA LYS A 252 -9.29 4.89 13.35
C LYS A 252 -9.50 3.39 13.52
N ILE A 253 -9.36 2.86 14.75
CA ILE A 253 -9.62 1.45 15.06
C ILE A 253 -11.08 1.11 14.76
N ASP A 254 -12.02 1.88 15.30
CA ASP A 254 -13.46 1.64 15.14
C ASP A 254 -13.87 1.64 13.67
N ASN A 255 -13.38 2.61 12.91
CA ASN A 255 -13.62 2.70 11.47
C ASN A 255 -13.00 1.53 10.69
N THR A 256 -11.81 1.06 11.08
CA THR A 256 -11.15 -0.10 10.47
C THR A 256 -11.93 -1.38 10.74
N VAL A 257 -12.39 -1.57 11.99
CA VAL A 257 -13.23 -2.70 12.39
C VAL A 257 -14.57 -2.67 11.67
N LYS A 258 -15.18 -1.49 11.52
CA LYS A 258 -16.42 -1.30 10.75
C LYS A 258 -16.24 -1.80 9.32
N PHE A 259 -15.21 -1.33 8.60
CA PHE A 259 -14.92 -1.79 7.25
C PHE A 259 -14.76 -3.31 7.19
N PHE A 260 -13.97 -3.89 8.09
CA PHE A 260 -13.75 -5.34 8.13
C PHE A 260 -15.06 -6.12 8.29
N ASN A 261 -15.96 -5.67 9.18
CA ASN A 261 -17.26 -6.30 9.41
C ASN A 261 -18.21 -6.15 8.21
N ASP A 262 -18.18 -4.99 7.54
CA ASP A 262 -18.96 -4.75 6.32
C ASP A 262 -18.50 -5.70 5.21
N MET A 263 -17.18 -5.84 5.01
CA MET A 263 -16.63 -6.75 4.00
C MET A 263 -16.90 -8.22 4.33
N LYS A 264 -16.83 -8.61 5.61
CA LYS A 264 -17.20 -9.94 6.10
C LYS A 264 -18.62 -10.33 5.70
N THR A 265 -19.54 -9.38 5.83
CA THR A 265 -20.95 -9.59 5.52
C THR A 265 -21.16 -9.74 4.01
N ARG A 266 -20.43 -8.97 3.20
CA ARG A 266 -20.46 -9.06 1.72
C ARG A 266 -19.77 -10.30 1.16
N GLN A 267 -18.95 -11.01 1.95
CA GLN A 267 -18.27 -12.25 1.54
C GLN A 267 -19.07 -13.53 1.85
N ARG A 268 -20.14 -13.44 2.66
CA ARG A 268 -21.10 -14.54 2.90
C ARG A 268 -22.12 -14.63 1.78
#